data_AF-A0A9W7T2T5-F1
#
_entry.id   AF-A0A9W7T2T5-F1
#
_cell.length_a   1.000
_cell.length_b   1.000
_cell.length_c   1.000
_cell.angle_alpha   90.00
_cell.angle_beta   90.00
_cell.angle_gamma   90.00
#
_symmetry.space_group_name_H-M   'P 1'
#
loop_
_entity.id
_entity.type
_entity.pdbx_description
1 polymer ?
#
loop_
_entity_poly.entity_id
_entity_poly.type
_entity_poly.pdbx_seq_one_letter_code
_entity_poly.pdbx_strand_id
1 'polypeptide(L)'
;MAVAMGQLDPSYLQGIVDMGSNGIRFSISSLQPPTERIMPTLYQHRVGISLYDAQYSASGARQPIPEETISAVISLFLQFKRTCEDFDVPRSQIVVLATEATRTAHNSEAFRKQIKDQVGWDVMMLPKEEEGRVGAMGIASSLPNVSGLVMDLGGGSTQLSWIIKSEGSEEVHMPASGAISLPYGAAAMSRRLAEAEKNGSTGKLRQEVQLAVEEAYETLKVPQDLQDAAQRAGGFTLYLSGGGFRGWGYVLMSRHRVQPYPIPVINGFKASRKEFLGTEDVKMAAAASLEEENDEIFRVSERRAGQVPAVAFLVNALAEALPQIKEVRFCQGGVREGYLFTKLPSIIRAQHPLVVATEPFDSPTSSKAIADLLQSAFPPVSSAGAHDDYKNTFTPAILDAFANLIYYHSSHSKDLQATAAVRCTISGILAGVHGVLHENRTLLALLLCNRWGGEVPPSDEAFRGNLEQLIETPWTLWWINYIGAVAGLVAAVYPAGIKENNKGRLALMAQWSRTDKDKSLLVLQIRLAGLDAQAYSSEIRAIEKVGKKKRWIGGKDGVGHKVDVNII
;
A
#
# COMPACT_ATOMS: atom_id res chain seq x y z
N MET A 1 -12.81 -5.67 6.03
CA MET A 1 -13.16 -6.83 5.18
C MET A 1 -13.66 -7.97 6.04
N ALA A 2 -14.94 -7.94 6.41
CA ALA A 2 -15.66 -9.17 6.64
C ALA A 2 -16.31 -9.50 5.30
N VAL A 3 -15.68 -10.37 4.50
CA VAL A 3 -16.52 -11.32 3.77
C VAL A 3 -17.36 -11.93 4.89
N ALA A 4 -18.67 -11.69 4.91
CA ALA A 4 -19.51 -12.24 5.97
C ALA A 4 -19.12 -13.71 6.09
N MET A 5 -18.63 -14.16 7.26
CA MET A 5 -17.96 -15.48 7.38
C MET A 5 -18.82 -16.63 6.82
N GLY A 6 -20.15 -16.45 6.72
CA GLY A 6 -21.07 -17.36 6.05
C GLY A 6 -21.05 -17.39 4.51
N GLN A 7 -20.18 -16.64 3.82
CA GLN A 7 -20.01 -16.66 2.36
C GLN A 7 -18.60 -17.10 1.90
N LEU A 8 -17.72 -17.48 2.83
CA LEU A 8 -16.40 -18.00 2.49
C LEU A 8 -16.51 -19.49 2.13
N ASP A 9 -16.10 -19.84 0.92
CA ASP A 9 -15.93 -21.22 0.49
C ASP A 9 -14.49 -21.67 0.87
N PRO A 10 -14.36 -22.64 1.79
CA PRO A 10 -13.07 -23.14 2.24
C PRO A 10 -12.15 -23.63 1.11
N SER A 11 -12.72 -24.05 -0.03
CA SER A 11 -11.95 -24.50 -1.19
C SER A 11 -11.03 -23.40 -1.76
N TYR A 12 -11.27 -22.12 -1.47
CA TYR A 12 -10.42 -21.01 -1.89
C TYR A 12 -9.39 -20.57 -0.84
N LEU A 13 -9.36 -21.19 0.34
CA LEU A 13 -8.46 -20.79 1.43
C LEU A 13 -7.06 -21.39 1.29
N GLN A 14 -6.04 -20.53 1.39
CA GLN A 14 -4.63 -20.93 1.32
C GLN A 14 -3.97 -20.68 2.68
N GLY A 15 -3.38 -21.73 3.26
CA GLY A 15 -2.57 -21.63 4.47
C GLY A 15 -1.09 -21.56 4.10
N ILE A 16 -0.42 -20.44 4.36
CA ILE A 16 1.00 -20.25 3.99
C ILE A 16 1.85 -20.02 5.23
N VAL A 17 2.89 -20.84 5.40
CA VAL A 17 3.96 -20.64 6.37
C VAL A 17 5.22 -20.18 5.65
N ASP A 18 5.80 -19.07 6.08
CA ASP A 18 7.09 -18.53 5.65
C ASP A 18 8.11 -18.71 6.79
N MET A 19 9.01 -19.68 6.63
CA MET A 19 10.13 -19.96 7.53
C MET A 19 11.32 -19.05 7.21
N GLY A 20 11.15 -17.77 7.51
CA GLY A 20 12.18 -16.76 7.31
C GLY A 20 13.31 -16.81 8.35
N SER A 21 14.43 -16.19 8.01
CA SER A 21 15.64 -16.15 8.84
C SER A 21 15.45 -15.55 10.24
N ASN A 22 14.60 -14.52 10.36
CA ASN A 22 14.40 -13.72 11.58
C ASN A 22 13.01 -13.93 12.24
N GLY A 23 12.30 -14.98 11.84
CA GLY A 23 10.96 -15.25 12.32
C GLY A 23 10.12 -16.03 11.35
N ILE A 24 9.25 -16.85 11.90
CA ILE A 24 8.28 -17.65 11.17
C ILE A 24 6.98 -16.87 11.08
N ARG A 25 6.40 -16.79 9.88
CA ARG A 25 5.12 -16.13 9.64
C ARG A 25 4.12 -17.14 9.10
N PHE A 26 2.87 -17.01 9.51
CA PHE A 26 1.76 -17.83 9.05
C PHE A 26 0.59 -16.92 8.66
N SER A 27 -0.12 -17.28 7.61
CA SER A 27 -1.37 -16.62 7.22
C SER A 27 -2.33 -17.58 6.56
N ILE A 28 -3.62 -17.33 6.76
CA ILE A 28 -4.72 -17.91 5.99
C ILE A 28 -5.32 -16.79 5.14
N SER A 29 -5.29 -16.96 3.82
CA SER A 29 -5.79 -15.98 2.86
C SER A 29 -6.83 -16.62 1.94
N SER A 30 -7.84 -15.85 1.54
CA SER A 30 -8.84 -16.29 0.56
C SER A 30 -8.46 -15.86 -0.86
N LEU A 31 -8.57 -16.79 -1.81
CA LEU A 31 -8.49 -16.51 -3.25
C LEU A 31 -9.87 -16.63 -3.92
N GLN A 32 -10.94 -16.33 -3.19
CA GLN A 32 -12.31 -16.45 -3.67
C GLN A 32 -12.73 -15.26 -4.56
N PRO A 33 -13.35 -15.53 -5.73
CA PRO A 33 -14.00 -14.51 -6.55
C PRO A 33 -15.07 -13.69 -5.83
N PRO A 34 -15.17 -12.37 -6.11
CA PRO A 34 -14.35 -11.57 -7.04
C PRO A 34 -13.12 -10.91 -6.37
N THR A 35 -12.77 -11.27 -5.13
CA THR A 35 -11.79 -10.53 -4.32
C THR A 35 -10.36 -11.08 -4.34
N GLU A 36 -10.10 -12.11 -5.14
CA GLU A 36 -8.84 -12.86 -5.14
C GLU A 36 -7.62 -12.00 -5.46
N ARG A 37 -7.77 -10.90 -6.23
CA ARG A 37 -6.70 -9.95 -6.52
C ARG A 37 -6.09 -9.31 -5.27
N ILE A 38 -6.89 -9.06 -4.23
CA ILE A 38 -6.43 -8.45 -2.99
C ILE A 38 -6.13 -9.48 -1.90
N MET A 39 -6.26 -10.78 -2.21
CA MET A 39 -5.91 -11.91 -1.36
C MET A 39 -6.28 -11.69 0.13
N PRO A 40 -7.58 -11.50 0.46
CA PRO A 40 -8.00 -11.11 1.80
C PRO A 40 -7.43 -12.06 2.86
N THR A 41 -6.70 -11.50 3.83
CA THR A 41 -6.09 -12.28 4.91
C THR A 41 -7.08 -12.42 6.05
N LEU A 42 -7.48 -13.65 6.34
CA LEU A 42 -8.45 -13.99 7.39
C LEU A 42 -7.77 -14.18 8.74
N TYR A 43 -6.55 -14.73 8.72
CA TYR A 43 -5.75 -14.95 9.91
C TYR A 43 -4.28 -14.72 9.60
N GLN A 44 -3.54 -14.16 10.55
CA GLN A 44 -2.10 -14.01 10.46
C GLN A 44 -1.45 -14.16 11.83
N HIS A 45 -0.28 -14.79 11.84
CA HIS A 45 0.50 -14.98 13.05
C HIS A 45 1.99 -14.85 12.74
N ARG A 46 2.75 -14.24 13.64
CA ARG A 46 4.21 -14.14 13.53
C ARG A 46 4.84 -14.56 14.84
N VAL A 47 5.85 -15.44 14.76
CA VAL A 47 6.68 -15.82 15.91
C VAL A 47 8.12 -15.40 15.67
N GLY A 48 8.75 -14.88 16.72
CA GLY A 48 10.14 -14.37 16.71
C GLY A 48 11.23 -15.45 16.79
N ILE A 49 11.01 -16.65 16.25
CA ILE A 49 12.05 -17.69 16.21
C ILE A 49 13.06 -17.33 15.10
N SER A 50 14.28 -16.97 15.49
CA SER A 50 15.36 -16.62 14.56
C SER A 50 16.15 -17.87 14.16
N LEU A 51 15.80 -18.46 13.01
CA LEU A 51 16.54 -19.60 12.46
C LEU A 51 17.97 -19.24 12.05
N TYR A 52 18.24 -17.96 11.77
CA TYR A 52 19.58 -17.48 11.48
C TYR A 52 20.43 -17.42 12.75
N ASP A 53 19.94 -16.76 13.81
CA ASP A 53 20.71 -16.61 15.05
C ASP A 53 20.92 -17.97 15.74
N ALA A 54 19.95 -18.89 15.64
CA ALA A 54 20.06 -20.25 16.20
C ALA A 54 21.26 -21.05 15.65
N GLN A 55 21.74 -20.71 14.45
CA GLN A 55 22.89 -21.36 13.81
C GLN A 55 24.23 -20.80 14.25
N TYR A 56 24.27 -19.89 15.22
CA TYR A 56 25.51 -19.35 15.76
C TYR A 56 25.58 -19.57 17.27
N SER A 57 26.73 -20.05 17.75
CA SER A 57 27.02 -20.16 19.17
C SER A 57 27.29 -18.77 19.79
N ALA A 58 27.36 -18.71 21.12
CA ALA A 58 27.81 -17.50 21.84
C ALA A 58 29.23 -17.03 21.43
N SER A 59 30.07 -17.94 20.92
CA SER A 59 31.40 -17.62 20.38
C SER A 59 31.37 -17.16 18.92
N GLY A 60 30.19 -17.09 18.29
CA GLY A 60 30.01 -16.71 16.88
C GLY A 60 30.34 -17.82 15.89
N ALA A 61 30.63 -19.03 16.36
CA ALA A 61 30.90 -20.18 15.51
C ALA A 61 29.59 -20.77 14.97
N ARG A 62 29.62 -21.25 13.73
CA ARG A 62 28.45 -21.84 13.07
C ARG A 62 28.14 -23.22 13.67
N GLN A 63 26.87 -23.45 13.99
CA GLN A 63 26.37 -24.70 14.57
C GLN A 63 25.09 -25.17 13.86
N PRO A 64 24.74 -26.46 13.96
CA PRO A 64 23.42 -26.95 13.54
C PRO A 64 22.29 -26.23 14.29
N ILE A 65 21.08 -26.20 13.72
CA ILE A 65 19.90 -25.68 14.42
C ILE A 65 19.66 -26.56 15.66
N PRO A 66 19.64 -25.99 16.88
CA PRO A 66 19.50 -26.76 18.12
C PRO A 66 18.14 -27.48 18.22
N GLU A 67 18.13 -28.63 18.89
CA GLU A 67 16.92 -29.46 19.07
C GLU A 67 15.78 -28.71 19.78
N GLU A 68 16.11 -27.80 20.70
CA GLU A 68 15.12 -26.92 21.36
C GLU A 68 14.42 -26.00 20.35
N THR A 69 15.17 -25.43 19.40
CA THR A 69 14.61 -24.61 18.32
C THR A 69 13.73 -25.45 17.39
N ILE A 70 14.18 -26.66 17.05
CA ILE A 70 13.41 -27.61 16.22
C ILE A 70 12.08 -27.95 16.91
N SER A 71 12.12 -28.30 18.20
CA SER A 71 10.95 -28.63 19.02
C SER A 71 9.96 -27.46 19.11
N ALA A 72 10.47 -26.22 19.25
CA ALA A 72 9.65 -25.01 19.25
C ALA A 72 8.96 -24.79 17.90
N VAL A 73 9.65 -25.01 16.78
CA VAL A 73 9.07 -24.90 15.42
C VAL A 73 8.00 -25.96 15.21
N ILE A 74 8.23 -27.21 15.61
CA ILE A 74 7.24 -28.29 15.49
C ILE A 74 5.99 -27.98 16.30
N SER A 75 6.15 -27.55 17.55
CA SER A 75 5.02 -27.16 18.42
C SER A 75 4.20 -26.04 17.80
N LEU A 76 4.88 -25.04 17.21
CA LEU A 76 4.24 -23.94 16.50
C LEU A 76 3.48 -24.43 15.25
N PHE A 77 4.06 -25.34 14.48
CA PHE A 77 3.42 -25.86 13.27
C PHE A 77 2.20 -26.72 13.59
N LEU A 78 2.24 -27.49 14.68
CA LEU A 78 1.04 -28.18 15.18
C LEU A 78 -0.06 -27.20 15.58
N GLN A 79 0.29 -26.04 16.12
CA GLN A 79 -0.68 -24.97 16.36
C GLN A 79 -1.25 -24.43 15.05
N PHE A 80 -0.41 -24.10 14.07
CA PHE A 80 -0.88 -23.63 12.76
C PHE A 80 -1.75 -24.66 12.05
N LYS A 81 -1.45 -25.96 12.20
CA LYS A 81 -2.26 -27.05 11.65
C LYS A 81 -3.67 -27.06 12.24
N ARG A 82 -3.79 -26.96 13.56
CA ARG A 82 -5.10 -26.80 14.24
C ARG A 82 -5.83 -25.56 13.75
N THR A 83 -5.14 -24.42 13.60
CA THR A 83 -5.75 -23.21 13.06
C THR A 83 -6.22 -23.40 11.62
N CYS A 84 -5.49 -24.11 10.76
CA CYS A 84 -5.98 -24.46 9.42
C CYS A 84 -7.24 -25.35 9.49
N GLU A 85 -7.29 -26.30 10.41
CA GLU A 85 -8.45 -27.16 10.65
C GLU A 85 -9.67 -26.35 11.12
N ASP A 86 -9.49 -25.39 12.03
CA ASP A 86 -10.57 -24.51 12.52
C ASP A 86 -11.18 -23.61 11.42
N PHE A 87 -10.40 -23.30 10.39
CA PHE A 87 -10.82 -22.50 9.22
C PHE A 87 -11.22 -23.37 8.01
N ASP A 88 -11.24 -24.70 8.16
CA ASP A 88 -11.51 -25.68 7.09
C ASP A 88 -10.57 -25.55 5.87
N VAL A 89 -9.34 -25.08 6.07
CA VAL A 89 -8.34 -24.95 4.99
C VAL A 89 -8.02 -26.34 4.42
N PRO A 90 -8.23 -26.58 3.11
CA PRO A 90 -7.92 -27.87 2.51
C PRO A 90 -6.44 -28.22 2.68
N ARG A 91 -6.15 -29.47 3.07
CA ARG A 91 -4.78 -29.92 3.34
C ARG A 91 -3.82 -29.71 2.16
N SER A 92 -4.32 -29.83 0.92
CA SER A 92 -3.56 -29.58 -0.31
C SER A 92 -3.21 -28.10 -0.54
N GLN A 93 -3.81 -27.18 0.21
CA GLN A 93 -3.62 -25.73 0.11
C GLN A 93 -2.80 -25.16 1.27
N ILE A 94 -2.21 -26.05 2.09
CA ILE A 94 -1.27 -25.69 3.14
C ILE A 94 0.15 -25.83 2.59
N VAL A 95 0.91 -24.74 2.58
CA VAL A 95 2.26 -24.69 2.03
C VAL A 95 3.23 -24.13 3.07
N VAL A 96 4.34 -24.84 3.28
CA VAL A 96 5.47 -24.38 4.10
C VAL A 96 6.63 -24.02 3.19
N LEU A 97 6.93 -22.73 3.11
CA LEU A 97 8.04 -22.16 2.35
C LEU A 97 9.22 -21.92 3.29
N ALA A 98 10.42 -22.32 2.88
CA ALA A 98 11.64 -22.08 3.62
C ALA A 98 12.72 -21.39 2.79
N THR A 99 13.38 -20.40 3.39
CA THR A 99 14.36 -19.54 2.73
C THR A 99 15.80 -19.84 3.18
N GLU A 100 16.69 -18.86 3.04
CA GLU A 100 18.13 -18.95 3.25
C GLU A 100 18.56 -19.64 4.56
N ALA A 101 17.96 -19.29 5.71
CA ALA A 101 18.39 -19.84 7.00
C ALA A 101 18.24 -21.36 7.06
N THR A 102 17.11 -21.90 6.58
CA THR A 102 16.89 -23.34 6.53
C THR A 102 17.75 -24.00 5.46
N ARG A 103 17.98 -23.32 4.32
CA ARG A 103 18.78 -23.83 3.19
C ARG A 103 20.23 -24.09 3.57
N THR A 104 20.79 -23.21 4.38
CA THR A 104 22.22 -23.22 4.69
C THR A 104 22.55 -24.01 5.96
N ALA A 105 21.56 -24.41 6.76
CA ALA A 105 21.76 -25.13 8.02
C ALA A 105 22.45 -26.49 7.84
N HIS A 106 23.42 -26.80 8.70
CA HIS A 106 24.18 -28.07 8.64
C HIS A 106 23.28 -29.31 8.75
N ASN A 107 22.19 -29.21 9.53
CA ASN A 107 21.21 -30.26 9.75
C ASN A 107 19.89 -30.02 9.01
N SER A 108 19.88 -29.29 7.89
CA SER A 108 18.67 -28.92 7.15
C SER A 108 17.78 -30.12 6.79
N GLU A 109 18.39 -31.20 6.28
CA GLU A 109 17.65 -32.41 5.89
C GLU A 109 17.00 -33.10 7.10
N ALA A 110 17.75 -33.28 8.18
CA ALA A 110 17.23 -33.86 9.42
C ALA A 110 16.11 -32.99 10.01
N PHE A 111 16.28 -31.67 10.04
CA PHE A 111 15.27 -30.74 10.53
C PHE A 111 13.95 -30.82 9.73
N ARG A 112 14.04 -30.83 8.39
CA ARG A 112 12.86 -30.96 7.51
C ARG A 112 12.19 -32.33 7.65
N LYS A 113 12.98 -33.40 7.81
CA LYS A 113 12.47 -34.75 8.07
C LYS A 113 11.68 -34.79 9.38
N GLN A 114 12.18 -34.17 10.45
CA GLN A 114 11.44 -34.09 11.72
C GLN A 114 10.11 -33.35 11.58
N ILE A 115 10.07 -32.24 10.83
CA ILE A 115 8.81 -31.53 10.54
C ILE A 115 7.84 -32.46 9.80
N LYS A 116 8.31 -33.18 8.78
CA LYS A 116 7.47 -34.12 8.04
C LYS A 116 6.93 -35.25 8.92
N ASP A 117 7.79 -35.86 9.73
CA ASP A 117 7.45 -37.00 10.59
C ASP A 117 6.44 -36.59 11.69
N GLN A 118 6.60 -35.41 12.30
CA GLN A 118 5.79 -34.99 13.45
C GLN A 118 4.56 -34.14 13.09
N VAL A 119 4.64 -33.30 12.06
CA VAL A 119 3.54 -32.41 11.64
C VAL A 119 2.78 -32.99 10.44
N GLY A 120 3.47 -33.73 9.57
CA GLY A 120 2.95 -34.24 8.30
C GLY A 120 3.16 -33.29 7.11
N TRP A 121 3.77 -32.12 7.31
CA TRP A 121 3.99 -31.11 6.28
C TRP A 121 5.33 -31.24 5.59
N ASP A 122 5.33 -31.05 4.27
CA ASP A 122 6.55 -30.94 3.49
C ASP A 122 7.05 -29.49 3.51
N VAL A 123 8.35 -29.33 3.78
CA VAL A 123 9.01 -28.03 3.70
C VAL A 123 9.57 -27.84 2.29
N MET A 124 8.95 -26.92 1.56
CA MET A 124 9.39 -26.47 0.24
C MET A 124 10.52 -25.47 0.40
N MET A 125 11.73 -25.89 0.03
CA MET A 125 12.89 -25.02 -0.03
C MET A 125 12.82 -24.14 -1.27
N LEU A 126 12.76 -22.83 -1.08
CA LEU A 126 12.83 -21.90 -2.21
C LEU A 126 14.29 -21.76 -2.69
N PRO A 127 14.57 -21.98 -3.99
CA PRO A 127 15.83 -21.58 -4.59
C PRO A 127 16.10 -20.09 -4.40
N LYS A 128 17.36 -19.67 -4.42
CA LYS A 128 17.74 -18.27 -4.15
C LYS A 128 17.17 -17.31 -5.19
N GLU A 129 17.21 -17.72 -6.46
CA GLU A 129 16.72 -16.96 -7.61
C GLU A 129 15.19 -16.84 -7.55
N GLU A 130 14.53 -17.95 -7.17
CA GLU A 130 13.08 -18.03 -7.02
C GLU A 130 12.58 -17.21 -5.82
N GLU A 131 13.32 -17.20 -4.70
CA GLU A 131 13.02 -16.36 -3.54
C GLU A 131 13.01 -14.87 -3.93
N GLY A 132 13.99 -14.42 -4.72
CA GLY A 132 14.02 -13.04 -5.25
C GLY A 132 12.86 -12.74 -6.19
N ARG A 133 12.53 -13.68 -7.10
CA ARG A 133 11.40 -13.55 -8.02
C ARG A 133 10.06 -13.50 -7.29
N VAL A 134 9.85 -14.37 -6.31
CA VAL A 134 8.64 -14.42 -5.48
C VAL A 134 8.54 -13.16 -4.61
N GLY A 135 9.64 -12.68 -4.03
CA GLY A 135 9.68 -11.40 -3.31
C GLY A 135 9.26 -10.21 -4.18
N ALA A 136 9.76 -10.15 -5.41
CA ALA A 136 9.37 -9.13 -6.39
C ALA A 136 7.89 -9.24 -6.80
N MET A 137 7.34 -10.46 -6.91
CA MET A 137 5.89 -10.66 -7.09
C MET A 137 5.08 -10.19 -5.86
N GLY A 138 5.65 -10.29 -4.66
CA GLY A 138 5.08 -9.70 -3.44
C GLY A 138 4.96 -8.19 -3.55
N ILE A 139 6.00 -7.51 -4.05
CA ILE A 139 5.98 -6.08 -4.35
C ILE A 139 4.94 -5.77 -5.44
N ALA A 140 4.91 -6.54 -6.53
CA ALA A 140 3.95 -6.39 -7.62
C ALA A 140 2.48 -6.49 -7.16
N SER A 141 2.21 -7.36 -6.18
CA SER A 141 0.88 -7.52 -5.59
C SER A 141 0.46 -6.33 -4.73
N SER A 142 1.44 -5.62 -4.15
CA SER A 142 1.26 -4.58 -3.12
C SER A 142 0.79 -3.24 -3.66
N LEU A 143 0.82 -3.04 -4.98
CA LEU A 143 0.48 -1.77 -5.65
C LEU A 143 -0.24 -2.02 -6.99
N PRO A 144 -1.05 -1.05 -7.47
CA PRO A 144 -1.71 -1.14 -8.77
C PRO A 144 -0.71 -1.11 -9.95
N ASN A 145 0.32 -0.29 -9.83
CA ASN A 145 1.38 -0.10 -10.83
C ASN A 145 2.74 -0.13 -10.11
N VAL A 146 3.73 -0.81 -10.69
CA VAL A 146 5.10 -0.88 -10.17
C VAL A 146 6.07 -0.80 -11.34
N SER A 147 6.83 0.28 -11.43
CA SER A 147 7.84 0.47 -12.46
C SER A 147 9.06 1.15 -11.87
N GLY A 148 10.18 0.42 -11.76
CA GLY A 148 11.40 0.92 -11.14
C GLY A 148 12.32 -0.17 -10.59
N LEU A 149 13.18 0.22 -9.66
CA LEU A 149 14.08 -0.71 -8.96
C LEU A 149 13.40 -1.28 -7.72
N VAL A 150 13.71 -2.52 -7.37
CA VAL A 150 13.18 -3.18 -6.18
C VAL A 150 14.31 -3.62 -5.27
N MET A 151 14.12 -3.48 -3.97
CA MET A 151 15.01 -4.03 -2.96
C MET A 151 14.26 -4.71 -1.83
N ASP A 152 14.68 -5.91 -1.47
CA ASP A 152 14.18 -6.64 -0.30
C ASP A 152 15.30 -6.82 0.72
N LEU A 153 15.12 -6.28 1.92
CA LEU A 153 16.09 -6.36 3.02
C LEU A 153 15.72 -7.48 3.98
N GLY A 154 16.44 -8.60 3.83
CA GLY A 154 16.43 -9.74 4.73
C GLY A 154 17.35 -9.58 5.94
N GLY A 155 17.56 -10.69 6.65
CA GLY A 155 18.48 -10.75 7.80
C GLY A 155 19.95 -10.87 7.40
N GLY A 156 20.23 -11.79 6.48
CA GLY A 156 21.60 -12.09 5.99
C GLY A 156 21.95 -11.40 4.68
N SER A 157 20.96 -11.18 3.81
CA SER A 157 21.16 -10.63 2.48
C SER A 157 20.16 -9.53 2.12
N THR A 158 20.48 -8.79 1.06
CA THR A 158 19.61 -7.81 0.39
C THR A 158 19.53 -8.16 -1.09
N GLN A 159 18.32 -8.24 -1.63
CA GLN A 159 18.09 -8.52 -3.05
C GLN A 159 17.88 -7.21 -3.80
N LEU A 160 18.51 -7.03 -4.96
CA LEU A 160 18.32 -5.90 -5.88
C LEU A 160 17.81 -6.43 -7.23
N SER A 161 16.78 -5.79 -7.77
CA SER A 161 16.25 -6.11 -9.10
C SER A 161 15.53 -4.90 -9.73
N TRP A 162 14.95 -5.09 -10.91
CA TRP A 162 14.00 -4.15 -11.51
C TRP A 162 12.67 -4.86 -11.79
N ILE A 163 11.59 -4.09 -11.84
CA ILE A 163 10.26 -4.62 -12.15
C ILE A 163 9.47 -3.64 -13.00
N ILE A 164 8.67 -4.17 -13.91
CA ILE A 164 7.68 -3.43 -14.69
C ILE A 164 6.36 -4.20 -14.63
N LYS A 165 5.36 -3.59 -13.98
CA LYS A 165 3.97 -4.01 -13.94
C LYS A 165 3.12 -2.75 -14.14
N SER A 166 2.63 -2.57 -15.36
CA SER A 166 1.68 -1.50 -15.68
C SER A 166 0.29 -1.82 -15.15
N GLU A 167 -0.47 -0.79 -14.81
CA GLU A 167 -1.89 -0.94 -14.49
C GLU A 167 -2.66 -1.54 -15.68
N GLY A 168 -3.52 -2.54 -15.43
CA GLY A 168 -4.25 -3.25 -16.47
C GLY A 168 -3.41 -4.24 -17.30
N SER A 169 -2.09 -4.32 -17.09
CA SER A 169 -1.25 -5.31 -17.76
C SER A 169 -1.32 -6.66 -17.07
N GLU A 170 -1.42 -7.71 -17.88
CA GLU A 170 -1.34 -9.12 -17.47
C GLU A 170 0.09 -9.59 -17.16
N GLU A 171 1.08 -8.85 -17.68
CA GLU A 171 2.49 -9.19 -17.61
C GLU A 171 3.21 -8.45 -16.49
N VAL A 172 4.12 -9.17 -15.82
CA VAL A 172 5.08 -8.61 -14.86
C VAL A 172 6.46 -8.93 -15.40
N HIS A 173 7.17 -7.91 -15.85
CA HIS A 173 8.53 -8.06 -16.36
C HIS A 173 9.54 -7.87 -15.25
N MET A 174 10.52 -8.76 -15.23
CA MET A 174 11.64 -8.81 -14.30
C MET A 174 12.87 -9.34 -15.08
N PRO A 175 14.11 -9.13 -14.59
CA PRO A 175 15.28 -9.68 -15.26
C PRO A 175 15.23 -11.21 -15.34
N ALA A 176 15.55 -11.77 -16.50
CA ALA A 176 15.59 -13.22 -16.70
C ALA A 176 16.63 -13.93 -15.81
N SER A 177 17.68 -13.21 -15.40
CA SER A 177 18.69 -13.66 -14.45
C SER A 177 18.20 -13.68 -12.99
N GLY A 178 17.02 -13.14 -12.71
CA GLY A 178 16.50 -12.97 -11.35
C GLY A 178 17.10 -11.76 -10.63
N ALA A 179 16.86 -11.68 -9.33
CA ALA A 179 17.42 -10.63 -8.47
C ALA A 179 18.88 -10.92 -8.13
N ILE A 180 19.71 -9.88 -8.09
CA ILE A 180 21.08 -9.97 -7.57
C ILE A 180 21.02 -9.91 -6.05
N SER A 181 21.68 -10.85 -5.38
CA SER A 181 21.65 -10.95 -3.92
C SER A 181 23.00 -10.56 -3.33
N LEU A 182 22.97 -9.50 -2.54
CA LEU A 182 24.10 -8.89 -1.87
C LEU A 182 24.16 -9.37 -0.41
N PRO A 183 25.37 -9.61 0.15
CA PRO A 183 25.54 -10.12 1.52
C PRO A 183 25.41 -9.01 2.58
N TYR A 184 24.43 -8.12 2.42
CA TYR A 184 24.21 -6.93 3.24
C TYR A 184 22.80 -6.92 3.86
N GLY A 185 22.40 -8.00 4.53
CA GLY A 185 21.15 -8.04 5.30
C GLY A 185 21.23 -7.23 6.60
N ALA A 186 20.09 -6.92 7.23
CA ALA A 186 20.06 -6.04 8.41
C ALA A 186 20.90 -6.56 9.59
N ALA A 187 20.82 -7.87 9.89
CA ALA A 187 21.58 -8.48 10.98
C ALA A 187 23.06 -8.65 10.62
N ALA A 188 23.35 -9.02 9.36
CA ALA A 188 24.72 -9.07 8.84
C ALA A 188 25.39 -7.69 8.90
N MET A 189 24.68 -6.64 8.49
CA MET A 189 25.18 -5.26 8.52
C MET A 189 25.40 -4.75 9.93
N SER A 190 24.52 -5.06 10.90
CA SER A 190 24.75 -4.69 12.31
C SER A 190 26.08 -5.26 12.82
N ARG A 191 26.37 -6.53 12.55
CA ARG A 191 27.64 -7.16 12.95
C ARG A 191 28.85 -6.54 12.25
N ARG A 192 28.76 -6.38 10.92
CA ARG A 192 29.85 -5.85 10.09
C ARG A 192 30.15 -4.39 10.42
N LEU A 193 29.13 -3.59 10.73
CA LEU A 193 29.30 -2.20 11.14
C LEU A 193 30.00 -2.13 12.49
N ALA A 194 29.59 -2.92 13.49
CA ALA A 194 30.24 -2.95 14.79
C ALA A 194 31.72 -3.38 14.71
N GLU A 195 32.03 -4.38 13.87
CA GLU A 195 33.42 -4.79 13.60
C GLU A 195 34.22 -3.69 12.89
N ALA A 196 33.60 -3.03 11.90
CA ALA A 196 34.24 -1.96 11.16
C ALA A 196 34.52 -0.74 12.05
N GLU A 197 33.63 -0.39 12.97
CA GLU A 197 33.81 0.67 13.97
C GLU A 197 34.99 0.35 14.91
N LYS A 198 35.05 -0.88 15.44
CA LYS A 198 36.15 -1.34 16.30
C LYS A 198 37.51 -1.27 15.59
N ASN A 199 37.53 -1.56 14.30
CA ASN A 199 38.75 -1.62 13.50
C ASN A 199 39.05 -0.32 12.73
N GLY A 200 38.25 0.75 12.91
CA GLY A 200 38.41 2.02 12.18
C GLY A 200 38.29 1.89 10.65
N SER A 201 37.48 0.94 10.18
CA SER A 201 37.37 0.55 8.75
C SER A 201 35.99 0.81 8.14
N THR A 202 35.17 1.63 8.77
CA THR A 202 33.82 2.01 8.29
C THR A 202 33.83 2.60 6.88
N GLY A 203 34.85 3.39 6.53
CA GLY A 203 35.03 3.93 5.18
C GLY A 203 35.27 2.84 4.12
N LYS A 204 36.06 1.80 4.46
CA LYS A 204 36.28 0.64 3.57
C LYS A 204 35.01 -0.16 3.38
N LEU A 205 34.27 -0.40 4.46
CA LEU A 205 32.97 -1.08 4.40
C LEU A 205 31.98 -0.30 3.52
N ARG A 206 31.96 1.04 3.61
CA ARG A 206 31.10 1.87 2.76
C ARG A 206 31.45 1.70 1.29
N GLN A 207 32.74 1.82 0.95
CA GLN A 207 33.23 1.68 -0.42
C GLN A 207 32.93 0.28 -0.98
N GLU A 208 33.08 -0.77 -0.17
CA GLU A 208 32.73 -2.14 -0.55
C GLU A 208 31.24 -2.27 -0.89
N VAL A 209 30.36 -1.78 -0.01
CA VAL A 209 28.91 -1.83 -0.24
C VAL A 209 28.53 -1.04 -1.49
N GLN A 210 29.12 0.14 -1.68
CA GLN A 210 28.87 0.99 -2.85
C GLN A 210 29.23 0.26 -4.14
N LEU A 211 30.47 -0.23 -4.26
CA LEU A 211 30.95 -0.93 -5.46
C LEU A 211 30.09 -2.17 -5.78
N ALA A 212 29.72 -2.94 -4.75
CA ALA A 212 28.88 -4.12 -4.94
C ALA A 212 27.47 -3.78 -5.45
N VAL A 213 26.92 -2.64 -5.05
CA VAL A 213 25.60 -2.17 -5.52
C VAL A 213 25.69 -1.63 -6.96
N GLU A 214 26.75 -0.89 -7.29
CA GLU A 214 27.03 -0.40 -8.64
C GLU A 214 27.18 -1.59 -9.61
N GLU A 215 27.99 -2.58 -9.27
CA GLU A 215 28.18 -3.81 -10.06
C GLU A 215 26.87 -4.60 -10.21
N ALA A 216 26.07 -4.71 -9.14
CA ALA A 216 24.76 -5.36 -9.20
C ALA A 216 23.81 -4.62 -10.16
N TYR A 217 23.76 -3.29 -10.10
CA TYR A 217 22.95 -2.48 -11.00
C TYR A 217 23.37 -2.65 -12.48
N GLU A 218 24.67 -2.63 -12.76
CA GLU A 218 25.19 -2.86 -14.12
C GLU A 218 24.89 -4.26 -14.65
N THR A 219 24.91 -5.26 -13.77
CA THR A 219 24.61 -6.67 -14.08
C THR A 219 23.14 -6.89 -14.38
N LEU A 220 22.23 -6.14 -13.75
CA LEU A 220 20.79 -6.28 -13.94
C LEU A 220 20.29 -5.92 -15.34
N LYS A 221 21.11 -5.19 -16.13
CA LYS A 221 20.79 -4.74 -17.50
C LYS A 221 19.38 -4.15 -17.59
N VAL A 222 19.14 -3.09 -16.81
CA VAL A 222 17.84 -2.39 -16.76
C VAL A 222 17.39 -2.02 -18.19
N PRO A 223 16.18 -2.40 -18.62
CA PRO A 223 15.69 -2.13 -19.97
C PRO A 223 15.70 -0.63 -20.30
N GLN A 224 16.00 -0.29 -21.56
CA GLN A 224 16.09 1.11 -21.99
C GLN A 224 14.77 1.87 -21.74
N ASP A 225 13.62 1.25 -22.03
CA ASP A 225 12.30 1.85 -21.79
C ASP A 225 12.08 2.24 -20.33
N LEU A 226 12.62 1.43 -19.39
CA LEU A 226 12.54 1.71 -17.95
C LEU A 226 13.47 2.85 -17.55
N GLN A 227 14.67 2.92 -18.14
CA GLN A 227 15.59 4.04 -17.96
C GLN A 227 15.00 5.36 -18.51
N ASP A 228 14.40 5.34 -19.70
CA ASP A 228 13.79 6.50 -20.34
C ASP A 228 12.55 6.99 -19.57
N ALA A 229 11.74 6.06 -19.07
CA ALA A 229 10.61 6.38 -18.19
C ALA A 229 11.09 7.04 -16.89
N ALA A 230 12.15 6.51 -16.27
CA ALA A 230 12.73 7.10 -15.08
C ALA A 230 13.32 8.49 -15.34
N GLN A 231 14.06 8.69 -16.43
CA GLN A 231 14.63 9.98 -16.79
C GLN A 231 13.53 11.04 -16.97
N ARG A 232 12.45 10.72 -17.70
CA ARG A 232 11.28 11.62 -17.85
C ARG A 232 10.60 11.93 -16.51
N ALA A 233 10.62 10.99 -15.58
CA ALA A 233 10.02 11.14 -14.26
C ALA A 233 10.95 11.75 -13.20
N GLY A 234 12.18 12.15 -13.57
CA GLY A 234 13.18 12.73 -12.68
C GLY A 234 13.99 11.72 -11.85
N GLY A 235 13.89 10.42 -12.17
CA GLY A 235 14.59 9.32 -11.52
C GLY A 235 13.72 8.10 -11.29
N PHE A 236 14.33 6.99 -10.85
CA PHE A 236 13.64 5.77 -10.48
C PHE A 236 12.89 5.91 -9.16
N THR A 237 11.73 5.26 -9.10
CA THR A 237 11.14 4.86 -7.82
C THR A 237 11.83 3.59 -7.34
N LEU A 238 12.25 3.58 -6.08
CA LEU A 238 12.81 2.40 -5.43
C LEU A 238 11.74 1.75 -4.52
N TYR A 239 11.30 0.55 -4.85
CA TYR A 239 10.32 -0.20 -4.06
C TYR A 239 11.03 -1.06 -3.02
N LEU A 240 10.72 -0.84 -1.76
CA LEU A 240 11.39 -1.45 -0.61
C LEU A 240 10.47 -2.48 0.05
N SER A 241 10.97 -3.70 0.27
CA SER A 241 10.32 -4.73 1.08
C SER A 241 11.28 -5.27 2.17
N GLY A 242 10.77 -6.14 3.02
CA GLY A 242 11.58 -6.77 4.06
C GLY A 242 11.50 -6.09 5.42
N GLY A 243 11.95 -6.82 6.45
CA GLY A 243 11.75 -6.44 7.84
C GLY A 243 12.50 -5.18 8.25
N GLY A 244 13.73 -5.02 7.77
CA GLY A 244 14.58 -3.86 8.06
C GLY A 244 14.03 -2.58 7.43
N PHE A 245 13.67 -2.61 6.15
CA PHE A 245 13.09 -1.45 5.47
C PHE A 245 11.72 -1.08 6.04
N ARG A 246 10.88 -2.03 6.45
CA ARG A 246 9.63 -1.68 7.14
C ARG A 246 9.88 -0.94 8.45
N GLY A 247 10.87 -1.37 9.25
CA GLY A 247 11.27 -0.65 10.46
C GLY A 247 11.69 0.79 10.14
N TRP A 248 12.59 0.95 9.16
CA TRP A 248 13.04 2.25 8.67
C TRP A 248 11.88 3.15 8.21
N GLY A 249 10.95 2.61 7.43
CA GLY A 249 9.80 3.37 6.95
C GLY A 249 8.83 3.80 8.06
N TYR A 250 8.65 3.02 9.13
CA TYR A 250 7.88 3.46 10.30
C TYR A 250 8.56 4.61 11.05
N VAL A 251 9.90 4.63 11.13
CA VAL A 251 10.60 5.78 11.71
C VAL A 251 10.47 7.02 10.81
N LEU A 252 10.60 6.87 9.49
CA LEU A 252 10.33 7.98 8.56
C LEU A 252 8.90 8.53 8.70
N MET A 253 7.92 7.63 8.87
CA MET A 253 6.52 8.01 9.07
C MET A 253 6.29 8.77 10.39
N SER A 254 6.98 8.39 11.47
CA SER A 254 6.88 9.11 12.76
C SER A 254 7.53 10.50 12.73
N ARG A 255 8.39 10.77 11.73
CA ARG A 255 9.03 12.08 11.48
C ARG A 255 8.45 12.81 10.26
N HIS A 256 7.41 12.28 9.64
CA HIS A 256 6.74 12.92 8.52
C HIS A 256 6.19 14.30 8.94
N ARG A 257 6.17 15.26 8.01
CA ARG A 257 5.68 16.64 8.25
C ARG A 257 4.25 16.74 8.79
N VAL A 258 3.43 15.71 8.55
CA VAL A 258 2.07 15.57 9.08
C VAL A 258 2.11 14.65 10.28
N GLN A 259 1.76 15.16 11.46
CA GLN A 259 1.73 14.40 12.72
C GLN A 259 0.40 14.59 13.47
N PRO A 260 -0.15 13.52 14.08
CA PRO A 260 0.20 12.12 13.83
C PRO A 260 -0.08 11.74 12.36
N TYR A 261 0.76 10.90 11.76
CA TYR A 261 0.55 10.42 10.40
C TYR A 261 -0.75 9.59 10.33
N PRO A 262 -1.75 9.94 9.49
CA PRO A 262 -3.11 9.42 9.63
C PRO A 262 -3.31 7.99 9.08
N ILE A 263 -2.33 7.43 8.38
CA ILE A 263 -2.41 6.10 7.76
C ILE A 263 -1.36 5.18 8.40
N PRO A 264 -1.70 4.42 9.46
CA PRO A 264 -0.75 3.66 10.28
C PRO A 264 -0.34 2.30 9.66
N VAL A 265 -0.26 2.22 8.33
CA VAL A 265 0.18 1.02 7.60
C VAL A 265 1.39 1.36 6.74
N ILE A 266 2.32 0.43 6.60
CA ILE A 266 3.56 0.69 5.84
C ILE A 266 3.35 0.58 4.32
N ASN A 267 2.37 -0.21 3.89
CA ASN A 267 2.13 -0.47 2.47
C ASN A 267 1.69 0.78 1.72
N GLY A 268 2.47 1.19 0.73
CA GLY A 268 2.17 2.37 -0.08
C GLY A 268 2.66 3.68 0.54
N PHE A 269 3.31 3.64 1.71
CA PHE A 269 4.02 4.81 2.24
C PHE A 269 5.16 5.19 1.28
N LYS A 270 5.29 6.48 0.98
CA LYS A 270 6.35 7.03 0.14
C LYS A 270 7.16 8.06 0.91
N ALA A 271 8.43 8.17 0.55
CA ALA A 271 9.30 9.24 1.00
C ALA A 271 10.15 9.73 -0.18
N SER A 272 10.37 11.04 -0.27
CA SER A 272 11.33 11.60 -1.22
C SER A 272 12.74 11.08 -0.93
N ARG A 273 13.64 11.15 -1.92
CA ARG A 273 15.06 10.85 -1.70
C ARG A 273 15.61 11.64 -0.51
N LYS A 274 15.30 12.94 -0.40
CA LYS A 274 15.79 13.79 0.69
C LYS A 274 15.38 13.25 2.06
N GLU A 275 14.11 12.90 2.23
CA GLU A 275 13.59 12.34 3.49
C GLU A 275 14.19 10.97 3.78
N PHE A 276 14.30 10.11 2.76
CA PHE A 276 14.88 8.77 2.89
C PHE A 276 16.36 8.80 3.33
N LEU A 277 17.11 9.81 2.88
CA LEU A 277 18.52 10.03 3.22
C LEU A 277 18.75 10.86 4.49
N GLY A 278 17.69 11.37 5.13
CA GLY A 278 17.76 12.10 6.39
C GLY A 278 18.10 11.18 7.56
N THR A 279 19.22 10.47 7.50
CA THR A 279 19.48 9.33 8.40
C THR A 279 19.80 9.73 9.83
N GLU A 280 20.30 10.95 10.07
CA GLU A 280 20.70 11.38 11.41
C GLU A 280 19.48 11.58 12.33
N ASP A 281 18.45 12.30 11.87
CA ASP A 281 17.20 12.46 12.62
C ASP A 281 16.52 11.11 12.91
N VAL A 282 16.61 10.18 11.95
CA VAL A 282 16.04 8.83 12.05
C VAL A 282 16.81 7.97 13.06
N LYS A 283 18.15 8.03 13.05
CA LYS A 283 18.99 7.35 14.05
C LYS A 283 18.72 7.89 15.45
N MET A 284 18.62 9.22 15.60
CA MET A 284 18.32 9.86 16.88
C MET A 284 16.95 9.42 17.40
N ALA A 285 15.91 9.42 16.56
CA ALA A 285 14.58 8.97 16.97
C ALA A 285 14.57 7.48 17.39
N ALA A 286 15.31 6.63 16.68
CA ALA A 286 15.40 5.22 17.04
C ALA A 286 16.21 4.99 18.34
N ALA A 287 17.27 5.77 18.57
CA ALA A 287 18.03 5.73 19.82
C ALA A 287 17.18 6.17 21.01
N ALA A 288 16.45 7.28 20.90
CA ALA A 288 15.51 7.74 21.92
C ALA A 288 14.48 6.66 22.29
N SER A 289 13.93 5.96 21.29
CA SER A 289 12.96 4.87 21.51
C SER A 289 13.53 3.62 22.22
N LEU A 290 14.85 3.50 22.33
CA LEU A 290 15.52 2.43 23.09
C LEU A 290 15.86 2.85 24.52
N GLU A 291 15.98 4.15 24.77
CA GLU A 291 16.42 4.70 26.05
C GLU A 291 15.23 5.15 26.92
N GLU A 292 14.15 5.66 26.30
CA GLU A 292 13.02 6.26 27.00
C GLU A 292 11.71 5.48 26.77
N GLU A 293 11.08 4.99 27.84
CA GLU A 293 9.80 4.24 27.77
C GLU A 293 8.64 5.02 27.14
N ASN A 294 8.70 6.36 27.11
CA ASN A 294 7.64 7.21 26.56
C ASN A 294 7.81 7.54 25.06
N ASP A 295 8.94 7.20 24.44
CA ASP A 295 9.28 7.54 23.05
C ASP A 295 9.21 6.34 22.09
N GLU A 296 8.41 5.33 22.45
CA GLU A 296 8.17 4.16 21.60
C GLU A 296 7.63 4.55 20.22
N ILE A 297 8.37 4.17 19.17
CA ILE A 297 7.92 4.38 17.80
C ILE A 297 6.95 3.25 17.42
N PHE A 298 5.73 3.63 17.03
CA PHE A 298 4.70 2.71 16.58
C PHE A 298 5.25 1.67 15.57
N ARG A 299 5.08 0.37 15.89
CA ARG A 299 5.49 -0.79 15.05
C ARG A 299 7.00 -0.95 14.85
N VAL A 300 7.83 -0.27 15.62
CA VAL A 300 9.28 -0.50 15.70
C VAL A 300 9.57 -1.21 17.02
N SER A 301 9.85 -2.52 16.97
CA SER A 301 10.32 -3.28 18.15
C SER A 301 11.74 -2.89 18.53
N GLU A 302 12.17 -3.11 19.78
CA GLU A 302 13.56 -2.93 20.24
C GLU A 302 14.60 -3.50 19.26
N ARG A 303 14.42 -4.74 18.78
CA ARG A 303 15.32 -5.35 17.79
C ARG A 303 15.42 -4.53 16.50
N ARG A 304 14.32 -3.94 16.03
CA ARG A 304 14.31 -3.11 14.82
C ARG A 304 14.96 -1.77 15.08
N ALA A 305 14.67 -1.14 16.22
CA ALA A 305 15.32 0.09 16.64
C ALA A 305 16.85 -0.09 16.71
N GLY A 306 17.33 -1.18 17.32
CA GLY A 306 18.75 -1.52 17.35
C GLY A 306 19.38 -1.81 15.98
N GLN A 307 18.59 -2.14 14.95
CA GLN A 307 19.07 -2.33 13.58
C GLN A 307 19.09 -1.04 12.76
N VAL A 308 18.43 0.05 13.22
CA VAL A 308 18.32 1.31 12.48
C VAL A 308 19.69 1.89 12.07
N PRO A 309 20.73 1.91 12.92
CA PRO A 309 22.05 2.43 12.51
C PRO A 309 22.66 1.67 11.33
N ALA A 310 22.52 0.34 11.32
CA ALA A 310 23.02 -0.51 10.25
C ALA A 310 22.22 -0.33 8.95
N VAL A 311 20.90 -0.21 9.06
CA VAL A 311 20.04 0.08 7.90
C VAL A 311 20.32 1.48 7.36
N ALA A 312 20.52 2.48 8.21
CA ALA A 312 20.90 3.83 7.81
C ALA A 312 22.24 3.84 7.06
N PHE A 313 23.24 3.10 7.55
CA PHE A 313 24.53 2.95 6.87
C PHE A 313 24.35 2.35 5.47
N LEU A 314 23.56 1.28 5.37
CA LEU A 314 23.25 0.65 4.09
C LEU A 314 22.51 1.63 3.15
N VAL A 315 21.49 2.33 3.66
CA VAL A 315 20.72 3.34 2.90
C VAL A 315 21.63 4.44 2.34
N ASN A 316 22.57 4.94 3.13
CA ASN A 316 23.52 5.96 2.68
C ASN A 316 24.45 5.44 1.57
N ALA A 317 24.99 4.23 1.72
CA ALA A 317 25.82 3.61 0.67
C ALA A 317 25.02 3.34 -0.61
N LEU A 318 23.77 2.89 -0.48
CA LEU A 318 22.86 2.69 -1.61
C LEU A 318 22.54 3.99 -2.34
N ALA A 319 22.42 5.09 -1.61
CA ALA A 319 22.15 6.40 -2.19
C ALA A 319 23.29 6.86 -3.10
N GLU A 320 24.53 6.71 -2.62
CA GLU A 320 25.73 7.07 -3.38
C GLU A 320 25.85 6.20 -4.65
N ALA A 321 25.59 4.90 -4.54
CA ALA A 321 25.62 3.96 -5.66
C ALA A 321 24.48 4.16 -6.68
N LEU A 322 23.32 4.66 -6.26
CA LEU A 322 22.13 4.86 -7.10
C LEU A 322 21.66 6.33 -7.03
N PRO A 323 22.42 7.28 -7.60
CA PRO A 323 22.06 8.70 -7.60
C PRO A 323 20.74 8.98 -8.33
N GLN A 324 20.34 8.10 -9.25
CA GLN A 324 19.13 8.20 -10.04
C GLN A 324 17.83 7.86 -9.28
N ILE A 325 17.87 7.46 -8.00
CA ILE A 325 16.63 7.24 -7.20
C ILE A 325 16.03 8.60 -6.79
N LYS A 326 14.77 8.86 -7.15
CA LYS A 326 14.05 10.09 -6.78
C LYS A 326 13.19 9.97 -5.53
N GLU A 327 12.62 8.79 -5.31
CA GLU A 327 11.70 8.49 -4.22
C GLU A 327 11.77 7.01 -3.87
N VAL A 328 11.36 6.68 -2.65
CA VAL A 328 11.20 5.31 -2.19
C VAL A 328 9.73 5.03 -1.90
N ARG A 329 9.30 3.78 -2.11
CA ARG A 329 7.98 3.30 -1.75
C ARG A 329 8.06 2.00 -0.96
N PHE A 330 7.45 1.96 0.21
CA PHE A 330 7.47 0.79 1.06
C PHE A 330 6.32 -0.15 0.71
N CYS A 331 6.66 -1.43 0.55
CA CYS A 331 5.74 -2.49 0.17
C CYS A 331 5.62 -3.49 1.32
N GLN A 332 4.39 -3.93 1.61
CA GLN A 332 4.17 -4.96 2.62
C GLN A 332 4.42 -6.36 2.09
N GLY A 333 4.10 -6.61 0.81
CA GLY A 333 4.20 -7.93 0.20
C GLY A 333 5.62 -8.46 0.22
N GLY A 334 5.75 -9.71 0.66
CA GLY A 334 6.99 -10.47 0.62
C GLY A 334 6.74 -11.84 0.01
N VAL A 335 7.44 -12.85 0.53
CA VAL A 335 7.39 -14.22 -0.01
C VAL A 335 5.98 -14.81 -0.02
N ARG A 336 5.18 -14.64 1.05
CA ARG A 336 3.84 -15.23 1.14
C ARG A 336 2.87 -14.62 0.13
N GLU A 337 2.79 -13.29 0.10
CA GLU A 337 1.91 -12.57 -0.81
C GLU A 337 2.37 -12.76 -2.25
N GLY A 338 3.68 -12.81 -2.51
CA GLY A 338 4.24 -13.12 -3.82
C GLY A 338 3.90 -14.53 -4.29
N TYR A 339 3.99 -15.54 -3.41
CA TYR A 339 3.65 -16.92 -3.74
C TYR A 339 2.15 -17.11 -4.00
N LEU A 340 1.29 -16.40 -3.27
CA LEU A 340 -0.14 -16.39 -3.56
C LEU A 340 -0.42 -15.67 -4.88
N PHE A 341 0.24 -14.53 -5.13
CA PHE A 341 0.05 -13.73 -6.33
C PHE A 341 0.48 -14.48 -7.60
N THR A 342 1.52 -15.32 -7.54
CA THR A 342 1.92 -16.17 -8.69
C THR A 342 0.91 -17.25 -9.04
N LYS A 343 0.07 -17.69 -8.09
CA LYS A 343 -1.03 -18.64 -8.33
C LYS A 343 -2.24 -18.01 -9.05
N LEU A 344 -2.39 -16.69 -8.98
CA LEU A 344 -3.51 -16.01 -9.61
C LEU A 344 -3.36 -16.00 -11.14
N PRO A 345 -4.45 -16.16 -11.90
CA PRO A 345 -4.46 -15.92 -13.34
C PRO A 345 -3.96 -14.50 -13.68
N SER A 346 -3.33 -14.34 -14.84
CA SER A 346 -2.77 -13.05 -15.30
C SER A 346 -3.84 -11.95 -15.35
N ILE A 347 -5.03 -12.26 -15.84
CA ILE A 347 -6.18 -11.33 -15.87
C ILE A 347 -6.57 -10.84 -14.48
N ILE A 348 -6.50 -11.70 -13.47
CA ILE A 348 -6.76 -11.31 -12.08
C ILE A 348 -5.65 -10.40 -11.59
N ARG A 349 -4.37 -10.74 -11.84
CA ARG A 349 -3.22 -9.91 -11.44
C ARG A 349 -3.27 -8.49 -12.02
N ALA A 350 -3.84 -8.34 -13.22
CA ALA A 350 -4.01 -7.08 -13.93
C ALA A 350 -5.05 -6.15 -13.29
N GLN A 351 -6.01 -6.69 -12.54
CA GLN A 351 -7.08 -5.91 -11.91
C GLN A 351 -6.54 -4.85 -10.94
N HIS A 352 -7.23 -3.71 -10.89
CA HIS A 352 -6.92 -2.65 -9.95
C HIS A 352 -7.39 -3.03 -8.52
N PRO A 353 -6.47 -3.11 -7.53
CA PRO A 353 -6.79 -3.62 -6.20
C PRO A 353 -7.86 -2.81 -5.46
N LEU A 354 -7.91 -1.49 -5.66
CA LEU A 354 -8.94 -0.66 -5.01
C LEU A 354 -10.34 -0.91 -5.59
N VAL A 355 -10.44 -1.16 -6.91
CA VAL A 355 -11.74 -1.42 -7.55
C VAL A 355 -12.26 -2.76 -7.05
N VAL A 356 -11.43 -3.80 -7.09
CA VAL A 356 -11.75 -5.12 -6.53
C VAL A 356 -12.14 -5.05 -5.05
N ALA A 357 -11.45 -4.23 -4.26
CA ALA A 357 -11.74 -4.08 -2.83
C ALA A 357 -13.10 -3.44 -2.54
N THR A 358 -13.62 -2.65 -3.49
CA THR A 358 -14.86 -1.89 -3.33
C THR A 358 -16.04 -2.53 -4.05
N GLU A 359 -15.79 -3.36 -5.06
CA GLU A 359 -16.80 -4.07 -5.86
C GLU A 359 -17.85 -4.84 -5.02
N PRO A 360 -17.52 -5.54 -3.93
CA PRO A 360 -18.52 -6.22 -3.10
C PRO A 360 -19.55 -5.28 -2.44
N PHE A 361 -19.30 -3.97 -2.43
CA PHE A 361 -20.20 -2.96 -1.87
C PHE A 361 -21.05 -2.25 -2.93
N ASP A 362 -20.88 -2.58 -4.21
CA ASP A 362 -21.73 -2.09 -5.29
C ASP A 362 -23.14 -2.67 -5.13
N SER A 363 -24.02 -1.87 -4.55
CA SER A 363 -25.45 -2.11 -4.52
C SER A 363 -26.05 -1.35 -5.69
N PRO A 364 -27.00 -1.93 -6.44
CA PRO A 364 -26.88 -2.84 -7.62
C PRO A 364 -25.77 -2.48 -8.63
N THR A 365 -25.43 -3.35 -9.60
CA THR A 365 -24.47 -3.16 -10.74
C THR A 365 -24.63 -1.84 -11.52
N SER A 366 -24.36 -0.72 -10.86
CA SER A 366 -24.75 0.64 -11.23
C SER A 366 -23.58 1.60 -11.03
N SER A 367 -22.58 1.19 -10.26
CA SER A 367 -21.29 1.83 -10.09
C SER A 367 -20.71 2.38 -11.39
N LYS A 368 -20.72 1.61 -12.48
CA LYS A 368 -20.18 2.08 -13.76
C LYS A 368 -20.93 3.31 -14.31
N ALA A 369 -22.26 3.26 -14.31
CA ALA A 369 -23.08 4.38 -14.77
C ALA A 369 -22.95 5.61 -13.84
N ILE A 370 -22.75 5.38 -12.55
CA ILE A 370 -22.47 6.43 -11.56
C ILE A 370 -21.09 7.04 -11.79
N ALA A 371 -20.06 6.22 -12.01
CA ALA A 371 -18.71 6.67 -12.30
C ALA A 371 -18.69 7.52 -13.58
N ASP A 372 -19.44 7.12 -14.62
CA ASP A 372 -19.57 7.90 -15.85
C ASP A 372 -20.29 9.25 -15.62
N LEU A 373 -21.31 9.30 -14.74
CA LEU A 373 -21.93 10.56 -14.31
C LEU A 373 -20.94 11.47 -13.56
N LEU A 374 -20.17 10.92 -12.62
CA LEU A 374 -19.14 11.66 -11.89
C LEU A 374 -18.04 12.17 -12.84
N GLN A 375 -17.63 11.34 -13.81
CA GLN A 375 -16.68 11.70 -14.85
C GLN A 375 -17.20 12.87 -15.70
N SER A 376 -18.49 12.89 -16.02
CA SER A 376 -19.12 13.97 -16.79
C SER A 376 -19.22 15.30 -16.03
N ALA A 377 -18.99 15.29 -14.71
CA ALA A 377 -18.89 16.49 -13.90
C ALA A 377 -17.50 17.15 -13.96
N PHE A 378 -16.52 16.53 -14.63
CA PHE A 378 -15.26 17.20 -14.94
C PHE A 378 -15.33 17.86 -16.33
N PRO A 379 -14.73 19.05 -16.50
CA PRO A 379 -14.64 19.67 -17.80
C PRO A 379 -13.72 18.85 -18.73
N PRO A 380 -13.92 18.88 -20.06
CA PRO A 380 -13.15 18.05 -20.98
C PRO A 380 -11.69 18.51 -21.17
N VAL A 381 -11.37 19.77 -20.86
CA VAL A 381 -10.03 20.36 -20.99
C VAL A 381 -9.67 21.03 -19.66
N SER A 382 -8.40 21.02 -19.26
CA SER A 382 -7.95 21.83 -18.12
C SER A 382 -8.03 23.32 -18.47
N SER A 383 -8.42 24.17 -17.52
CA SER A 383 -8.48 25.62 -17.79
C SER A 383 -7.09 26.16 -18.08
N ALA A 384 -6.93 26.97 -19.13
CA ALA A 384 -5.68 27.66 -19.41
C ALA A 384 -5.25 28.51 -18.19
N GLY A 385 -4.06 28.24 -17.64
CA GLY A 385 -3.47 28.99 -16.51
C GLY A 385 -3.73 28.43 -15.11
N ALA A 386 -4.46 27.33 -14.94
CA ALA A 386 -4.56 26.63 -13.65
C ALA A 386 -3.61 25.42 -13.61
N HIS A 387 -2.89 25.24 -12.50
CA HIS A 387 -2.15 24.01 -12.18
C HIS A 387 -3.13 22.89 -11.76
N ASP A 388 -4.08 22.61 -12.64
CA ASP A 388 -5.22 21.76 -12.35
C ASP A 388 -5.09 20.42 -13.07
N ASP A 389 -4.58 19.43 -12.33
CA ASP A 389 -4.27 18.08 -12.81
C ASP A 389 -5.25 17.03 -12.25
N TYR A 390 -6.54 17.38 -12.24
CA TYR A 390 -7.61 16.47 -11.79
C TYR A 390 -7.64 15.18 -12.61
N LYS A 391 -7.27 15.19 -13.89
CA LYS A 391 -7.31 13.99 -14.74
C LYS A 391 -6.33 12.90 -14.29
N ASN A 392 -5.13 13.28 -13.86
CA ASN A 392 -4.16 12.32 -13.33
C ASN A 392 -4.49 11.88 -11.90
N THR A 393 -5.28 12.67 -11.17
CA THR A 393 -5.67 12.36 -9.78
C THR A 393 -6.93 11.49 -9.70
N PHE A 394 -7.99 11.87 -10.40
CA PHE A 394 -9.28 11.19 -10.42
C PHE A 394 -9.36 10.22 -11.61
N THR A 395 -8.51 9.20 -11.55
CA THR A 395 -8.48 8.14 -12.57
C THR A 395 -9.80 7.37 -12.59
N PRO A 396 -10.10 6.64 -13.68
CA PRO A 396 -11.28 5.78 -13.74
C PRO A 396 -11.39 4.83 -12.54
N ALA A 397 -10.27 4.24 -12.11
CA ALA A 397 -10.23 3.35 -10.95
C ALA A 397 -10.63 4.03 -9.62
N ILE A 398 -10.30 5.31 -9.43
CA ILE A 398 -10.72 6.08 -8.25
C ILE A 398 -12.21 6.41 -8.32
N LEU A 399 -12.72 6.78 -9.49
CA LEU A 399 -14.14 7.07 -9.68
C LEU A 399 -15.01 5.82 -9.54
N ASP A 400 -14.57 4.69 -10.09
CA ASP A 400 -15.24 3.39 -9.95
C ASP A 400 -15.28 2.99 -8.46
N ALA A 401 -14.15 3.07 -7.75
CA ALA A 401 -14.09 2.75 -6.33
C ALA A 401 -14.94 3.69 -5.46
N PHE A 402 -15.00 4.98 -5.82
CA PHE A 402 -15.85 5.94 -5.15
C PHE A 402 -17.32 5.63 -5.41
N ALA A 403 -17.71 5.38 -6.66
CA ALA A 403 -19.05 4.99 -7.09
C ALA A 403 -19.56 3.75 -6.35
N ASN A 404 -18.72 2.72 -6.21
CA ASN A 404 -19.02 1.50 -5.44
C ASN A 404 -19.40 1.80 -3.97
N LEU A 405 -18.92 2.90 -3.39
CA LEU A 405 -19.07 3.20 -1.97
C LEU A 405 -20.00 4.38 -1.63
N ILE A 406 -20.50 5.14 -2.61
CA ILE A 406 -21.27 6.37 -2.32
C ILE A 406 -22.52 6.12 -1.46
N TYR A 407 -23.05 4.89 -1.47
CA TYR A 407 -24.22 4.49 -0.68
C TYR A 407 -23.89 3.73 0.60
N TYR A 408 -22.66 3.29 0.80
CA TYR A 408 -22.31 2.33 1.87
C TYR A 408 -22.74 2.81 3.27
N HIS A 409 -22.58 4.11 3.54
CA HIS A 409 -22.92 4.71 4.84
C HIS A 409 -24.38 5.21 4.94
N SER A 410 -25.23 4.99 3.93
CA SER A 410 -26.60 5.56 3.91
C SER A 410 -27.49 5.10 5.06
N SER A 411 -27.22 3.91 5.61
CA SER A 411 -27.94 3.35 6.76
C SER A 411 -27.49 3.91 8.13
N HIS A 412 -26.37 4.62 8.17
CA HIS A 412 -25.86 5.22 9.41
C HIS A 412 -26.68 6.48 9.75
N SER A 413 -26.71 6.86 11.03
CA SER A 413 -27.28 8.14 11.43
C SER A 413 -26.56 9.30 10.73
N LYS A 414 -27.29 10.39 10.46
CA LYS A 414 -26.75 11.55 9.74
C LYS A 414 -25.46 12.08 10.37
N ASP A 415 -25.40 12.08 11.71
CA ASP A 415 -24.25 12.57 12.47
C ASP A 415 -23.00 11.68 12.36
N LEU A 416 -23.17 10.42 11.94
CA LEU A 416 -22.07 9.44 11.83
C LEU A 416 -21.62 9.20 10.39
N GLN A 417 -22.42 9.60 9.39
CA GLN A 417 -22.16 9.31 7.98
C GLN A 417 -20.78 9.82 7.52
N ALA A 418 -20.47 11.09 7.78
CA ALA A 418 -19.19 11.70 7.40
C ALA A 418 -18.01 11.13 8.20
N THR A 419 -18.17 10.92 9.51
CA THR A 419 -17.16 10.29 10.38
C THR A 419 -16.82 8.86 9.95
N ALA A 420 -17.84 8.04 9.70
CA ALA A 420 -17.63 6.67 9.24
C ALA A 420 -16.94 6.65 7.86
N ALA A 421 -17.37 7.55 6.97
CA ALA A 421 -16.80 7.72 5.65
C ALA A 421 -15.32 8.13 5.66
N VAL A 422 -14.93 9.14 6.45
CA VAL A 422 -13.52 9.58 6.49
C VAL A 422 -12.60 8.50 7.09
N ARG A 423 -13.13 7.62 7.95
CA ARG A 423 -12.37 6.52 8.56
C ARG A 423 -12.39 5.22 7.75
N CYS A 424 -13.16 5.14 6.66
CA CYS A 424 -13.46 3.88 5.97
C CYS A 424 -12.21 3.14 5.45
N THR A 425 -11.16 3.88 5.09
CA THR A 425 -9.91 3.33 4.54
C THR A 425 -8.84 3.05 5.59
N ILE A 426 -9.03 3.44 6.85
CA ILE A 426 -8.04 3.29 7.93
C ILE A 426 -8.53 2.31 9.00
N SER A 427 -9.74 2.50 9.51
CA SER A 427 -10.34 1.64 10.56
C SER A 427 -11.70 1.07 10.17
N GLY A 428 -12.20 1.37 8.97
CA GLY A 428 -13.45 0.83 8.46
C GLY A 428 -13.26 -0.35 7.51
N ILE A 429 -14.19 -0.48 6.56
CA ILE A 429 -14.30 -1.66 5.68
C ILE A 429 -13.07 -1.95 4.83
N LEU A 430 -12.32 -0.91 4.43
CA LEU A 430 -11.12 -1.05 3.58
C LEU A 430 -9.80 -1.03 4.37
N ALA A 431 -9.85 -1.02 5.71
CA ALA A 431 -8.66 -0.98 6.56
C ALA A 431 -7.66 -2.11 6.24
N GLY A 432 -8.16 -3.34 6.09
CA GLY A 432 -7.36 -4.53 5.84
C GLY A 432 -7.07 -4.84 4.37
N VAL A 433 -7.40 -3.94 3.44
CA VAL A 433 -7.23 -4.20 2.00
C VAL A 433 -5.74 -4.13 1.62
N HIS A 434 -5.27 -5.18 0.96
CA HIS A 434 -3.94 -5.24 0.34
C HIS A 434 -3.92 -4.48 -0.99
N GLY A 435 -2.79 -3.87 -1.35
CA GLY A 435 -2.65 -3.28 -2.69
C GLY A 435 -3.02 -1.81 -2.83
N VAL A 436 -3.42 -1.12 -1.75
CA VAL A 436 -3.93 0.27 -1.83
C VAL A 436 -2.91 1.28 -1.32
N LEU A 437 -2.62 2.28 -2.17
CA LEU A 437 -1.74 3.42 -1.90
C LEU A 437 -2.29 4.37 -0.83
N HIS A 438 -1.40 5.08 -0.13
CA HIS A 438 -1.81 6.08 0.86
C HIS A 438 -2.56 7.24 0.20
N GLU A 439 -2.14 7.64 -1.00
CA GLU A 439 -2.81 8.63 -1.83
C GLU A 439 -4.25 8.20 -2.13
N ASN A 440 -4.45 6.96 -2.55
CA ASN A 440 -5.79 6.42 -2.85
C ASN A 440 -6.67 6.30 -1.60
N ARG A 441 -6.09 5.89 -0.45
CA ARG A 441 -6.82 5.85 0.83
C ARG A 441 -7.30 7.23 1.24
N THR A 442 -6.45 8.24 1.08
CA THR A 442 -6.72 9.64 1.41
C THR A 442 -7.80 10.20 0.51
N LEU A 443 -7.63 10.07 -0.82
CA LEU A 443 -8.60 10.56 -1.81
C LEU A 443 -9.99 9.98 -1.57
N LEU A 444 -10.09 8.65 -1.43
CA LEU A 444 -11.38 7.99 -1.26
C LEU A 444 -12.05 8.36 0.07
N ALA A 445 -11.29 8.42 1.17
CA ALA A 445 -11.80 8.84 2.47
C ALA A 445 -12.38 10.26 2.43
N LEU A 446 -11.66 11.21 1.84
CA LEU A 446 -12.11 12.60 1.77
C LEU A 446 -13.27 12.78 0.77
N LEU A 447 -13.29 12.05 -0.35
CA LEU A 447 -14.41 12.04 -1.29
C LEU A 447 -15.69 11.52 -0.62
N LEU A 448 -15.61 10.39 0.08
CA LEU A 448 -16.76 9.84 0.82
C LEU A 448 -17.19 10.74 1.97
N CYS A 449 -16.26 11.38 2.67
CA CYS A 449 -16.58 12.37 3.70
C CYS A 449 -17.37 13.54 3.11
N ASN A 450 -16.90 14.13 2.00
CA ASN A 450 -17.54 15.25 1.34
C ASN A 450 -18.88 14.88 0.67
N ARG A 451 -19.04 13.63 0.22
CA ARG A 451 -20.35 13.08 -0.19
C ARG A 451 -21.40 13.26 0.90
N TRP A 452 -21.02 13.12 2.17
CA TRP A 452 -21.90 13.31 3.32
C TRP A 452 -21.85 14.73 3.92
N GLY A 453 -21.46 15.73 3.11
CA GLY A 453 -21.40 17.14 3.51
C GLY A 453 -20.07 17.59 4.11
N GLY A 454 -19.15 16.65 4.37
CA GLY A 454 -17.78 16.94 4.81
C GLY A 454 -17.64 17.44 6.25
N GLU A 455 -18.73 17.64 6.98
CA GLU A 455 -18.70 18.09 8.37
C GLU A 455 -18.49 16.89 9.29
N VAL A 456 -17.45 16.96 10.12
CA VAL A 456 -17.08 15.92 11.09
C VAL A 456 -17.07 16.53 12.49
N PRO A 457 -17.37 15.77 13.55
CA PRO A 457 -17.30 16.27 14.91
C PRO A 457 -15.87 16.64 15.31
N PRO A 458 -15.68 17.48 16.36
CA PRO A 458 -14.35 17.91 16.82
C PRO A 458 -13.37 16.76 17.09
N SER A 459 -13.87 15.59 17.49
CA SER A 459 -13.06 14.38 17.71
C SER A 459 -12.38 13.83 16.45
N ASP A 460 -12.90 14.16 15.26
CA ASP A 460 -12.40 13.69 13.97
C ASP A 460 -11.76 14.80 13.12
N GLU A 461 -11.91 16.08 13.52
CA GLU A 461 -11.37 17.23 12.77
C GLU A 461 -9.86 17.13 12.55
N ALA A 462 -9.10 16.81 13.61
CA ALA A 462 -7.65 16.65 13.51
C ALA A 462 -7.25 15.51 12.56
N PHE A 463 -7.97 14.38 12.62
CA PHE A 463 -7.72 13.23 11.75
C PHE A 463 -7.99 13.59 10.27
N ARG A 464 -9.14 14.22 10.00
CA ARG A 464 -9.48 14.72 8.66
C ARG A 464 -8.47 15.74 8.17
N GLY A 465 -8.10 16.71 9.02
CA GLY A 465 -7.11 17.74 8.68
C GLY A 465 -5.73 17.15 8.35
N ASN A 466 -5.32 16.08 9.04
CA ASN A 466 -4.09 15.37 8.70
C ASN A 466 -4.18 14.65 7.36
N LEU A 467 -5.34 14.06 7.01
CA LEU A 467 -5.55 13.51 5.66
C LEU A 467 -5.50 14.60 4.58
N GLU A 468 -6.12 15.76 4.82
CA GLU A 468 -6.08 16.88 3.86
C GLU A 468 -4.64 17.37 3.62
N GLN A 469 -3.78 17.40 4.65
CA GLN A 469 -2.37 17.75 4.53
C GLN A 469 -1.52 16.73 3.75
N LEU A 470 -2.01 15.50 3.56
CA LEU A 470 -1.35 14.52 2.68
C LEU A 470 -1.60 14.80 1.19
N ILE A 471 -2.61 15.63 0.86
CA ILE A 471 -2.88 16.02 -0.52
C ILE A 471 -1.83 17.06 -0.97
N GLU A 472 -1.15 16.77 -2.08
CA GLU A 472 0.02 17.55 -2.53
C GLU A 472 -0.32 18.96 -3.00
N THR A 473 -1.54 19.15 -3.52
CA THR A 473 -1.98 20.44 -4.09
C THR A 473 -3.35 20.85 -3.57
N PRO A 474 -3.54 22.14 -3.19
CA PRO A 474 -4.83 22.65 -2.76
C PRO A 474 -5.91 22.55 -3.87
N TRP A 475 -5.52 22.45 -5.15
CA TRP A 475 -6.45 22.23 -6.25
C TRP A 475 -7.16 20.87 -6.13
N THR A 476 -6.43 19.82 -5.77
CA THR A 476 -7.03 18.49 -5.55
C THR A 476 -8.03 18.52 -4.41
N LEU A 477 -7.75 19.22 -3.31
CA LEU A 477 -8.71 19.39 -2.21
C LEU A 477 -10.00 20.08 -2.67
N TRP A 478 -9.88 21.11 -3.53
CA TRP A 478 -11.05 21.77 -4.09
C TRP A 478 -11.90 20.81 -4.95
N TRP A 479 -11.27 19.99 -5.79
CA TRP A 479 -11.97 18.98 -6.60
C TRP A 479 -12.62 17.89 -5.76
N ILE A 480 -11.98 17.45 -4.68
CA ILE A 480 -12.58 16.50 -3.74
C ILE A 480 -13.89 17.07 -3.18
N ASN A 481 -13.89 18.33 -2.77
CA ASN A 481 -15.10 18.99 -2.23
C ASN A 481 -16.19 19.11 -3.31
N TYR A 482 -15.81 19.47 -4.54
CA TYR A 482 -16.73 19.60 -5.67
C TYR A 482 -17.35 18.25 -6.06
N ILE A 483 -16.54 17.22 -6.30
CA ILE A 483 -17.00 15.89 -6.71
C ILE A 483 -17.76 15.19 -5.59
N GLY A 484 -17.38 15.39 -4.32
CA GLY A 484 -18.16 14.95 -3.18
C GLY A 484 -19.58 15.55 -3.18
N ALA A 485 -19.70 16.86 -3.40
CA ALA A 485 -21.00 17.53 -3.50
C ALA A 485 -21.83 17.04 -4.70
N VAL A 486 -21.20 16.83 -5.87
CA VAL A 486 -21.85 16.25 -7.06
C VAL A 486 -22.36 14.84 -6.76
N ALA A 487 -21.57 14.00 -6.09
CA ALA A 487 -21.99 12.67 -5.68
C ALA A 487 -23.20 12.72 -4.72
N GLY A 488 -23.32 13.78 -3.92
CA GLY A 488 -24.50 14.08 -3.10
C GLY A 488 -25.77 14.20 -3.95
N LEU A 489 -25.71 14.98 -5.03
CA LEU A 489 -26.81 15.10 -5.99
C LEU A 489 -27.11 13.77 -6.69
N VAL A 490 -26.09 13.07 -7.18
CA VAL A 490 -26.27 11.77 -7.86
C VAL A 490 -27.03 10.80 -6.96
N ALA A 491 -26.61 10.68 -5.69
CA ALA A 491 -27.26 9.80 -4.75
C ALA A 491 -28.64 10.29 -4.29
N ALA A 492 -28.92 11.59 -4.28
CA ALA A 492 -30.27 12.09 -4.02
C ALA A 492 -31.24 11.73 -5.17
N VAL A 493 -30.80 11.83 -6.42
CA VAL A 493 -31.60 11.43 -7.60
C VAL A 493 -31.76 9.91 -7.69
N TYR A 494 -30.71 9.17 -7.32
CA TYR A 494 -30.66 7.71 -7.33
C TYR A 494 -30.38 7.14 -5.94
N PRO A 495 -31.33 7.20 -4.97
CA PRO A 495 -31.07 6.79 -3.59
C PRO A 495 -30.80 5.28 -3.41
N ALA A 496 -31.10 4.47 -4.42
CA ALA A 496 -30.89 3.02 -4.43
C ALA A 496 -30.09 2.56 -5.67
N GLY A 497 -29.23 3.43 -6.20
CA GLY A 497 -28.46 3.19 -7.41
C GLY A 497 -29.27 3.31 -8.71
N ILE A 498 -28.55 3.16 -9.83
CA ILE A 498 -29.12 3.23 -11.18
C ILE A 498 -29.60 1.82 -11.60
N LYS A 499 -30.83 1.75 -12.10
CA LYS A 499 -31.52 0.55 -12.59
C LYS A 499 -32.15 0.85 -13.94
N GLU A 500 -32.50 -0.18 -14.70
CA GLU A 500 -33.06 -0.01 -16.05
C GLU A 500 -34.30 0.90 -16.08
N ASN A 501 -35.18 0.79 -15.08
CA ASN A 501 -36.41 1.58 -14.98
C ASN A 501 -36.21 3.03 -14.50
N ASN A 502 -35.02 3.40 -14.03
CA ASN A 502 -34.72 4.75 -13.55
C ASN A 502 -33.60 5.44 -14.33
N LYS A 503 -32.96 4.74 -15.27
CA LYS A 503 -31.87 5.25 -16.10
C LYS A 503 -32.29 6.52 -16.84
N GLY A 504 -31.39 7.50 -16.88
CA GLY A 504 -31.59 8.76 -17.61
C GLY A 504 -32.28 9.88 -16.84
N ARG A 505 -32.64 9.68 -15.56
CA ARG A 505 -33.18 10.74 -14.68
C ARG A 505 -32.24 11.93 -14.48
N LEU A 506 -30.93 11.69 -14.59
CA LEU A 506 -29.88 12.69 -14.44
C LEU A 506 -28.91 12.60 -15.62
N ALA A 507 -28.54 13.74 -16.18
CA ALA A 507 -27.34 13.91 -16.98
C ALA A 507 -26.55 15.13 -16.50
N LEU A 508 -25.23 15.03 -16.50
CA LEU A 508 -24.30 16.06 -16.06
C LEU A 508 -23.38 16.42 -17.23
N MET A 509 -23.05 17.70 -17.37
CA MET A 509 -21.97 18.14 -18.27
C MET A 509 -21.28 19.36 -17.67
N ALA A 510 -19.97 19.24 -17.40
CA ALA A 510 -19.16 20.36 -16.95
C ALA A 510 -18.37 20.99 -18.10
N GLN A 511 -18.26 22.32 -18.09
CA GLN A 511 -17.47 23.07 -19.05
C GLN A 511 -16.85 24.32 -18.42
N TRP A 512 -15.72 24.75 -18.98
CA TRP A 512 -15.13 26.03 -18.62
C TRP A 512 -15.84 27.16 -19.34
N SER A 513 -16.11 28.21 -18.58
CA SER A 513 -16.53 29.52 -19.08
C SER A 513 -15.68 30.60 -18.40
N ARG A 514 -15.94 31.87 -18.74
CA ARG A 514 -15.33 33.02 -18.09
C ARG A 514 -16.40 33.91 -17.49
N THR A 515 -16.09 34.46 -16.32
CA THR A 515 -16.90 35.53 -15.72
C THR A 515 -16.67 36.86 -16.43
N ASP A 516 -17.54 37.85 -16.19
CA ASP A 516 -17.39 39.22 -16.70
C ASP A 516 -16.06 39.90 -16.36
N LYS A 517 -15.34 39.39 -15.34
CA LYS A 517 -14.02 39.86 -14.91
C LYS A 517 -12.88 38.96 -15.42
N ASP A 518 -13.13 38.20 -16.49
CA ASP A 518 -12.21 37.27 -17.15
C ASP A 518 -11.65 36.15 -16.26
N LYS A 519 -12.32 35.84 -15.14
CA LYS A 519 -11.92 34.74 -14.24
C LYS A 519 -12.55 33.42 -14.65
N SER A 520 -11.82 32.32 -14.49
CA SER A 520 -12.31 30.95 -14.73
C SER A 520 -13.60 30.67 -13.95
N LEU A 521 -14.59 30.14 -14.66
CA LEU A 521 -15.89 29.73 -14.15
C LEU A 521 -16.16 28.29 -14.58
N LEU A 522 -16.37 27.39 -13.62
CA LEU A 522 -16.83 26.04 -13.91
C LEU A 522 -18.36 26.05 -14.00
N VAL A 523 -18.90 25.76 -15.18
CA VAL A 523 -20.34 25.66 -15.41
C VAL A 523 -20.72 24.19 -15.40
N LEU A 524 -21.58 23.77 -14.47
CA LEU A 524 -22.17 22.43 -14.44
C LEU A 524 -23.60 22.50 -14.95
N GLN A 525 -23.86 21.87 -16.11
CA GLN A 525 -25.21 21.69 -16.62
C GLN A 525 -25.81 20.41 -16.04
N ILE A 526 -27.04 20.53 -15.55
CA ILE A 526 -27.81 19.45 -14.93
C ILE A 526 -29.13 19.31 -15.69
N ARG A 527 -29.35 18.13 -16.27
CA ARG A 527 -30.65 17.77 -16.86
C ARG A 527 -31.35 16.77 -15.97
N LEU A 528 -32.56 17.11 -15.52
CA LEU A 528 -33.42 16.26 -14.69
C LEU A 528 -34.64 15.79 -15.50
N ALA A 529 -34.71 14.51 -15.83
CA ALA A 529 -35.79 13.96 -16.65
C ALA A 529 -36.95 13.46 -15.78
N GLY A 530 -38.12 14.09 -15.90
CA GLY A 530 -39.33 13.70 -15.17
C GLY A 530 -39.26 13.95 -13.66
N LEU A 531 -38.39 14.88 -13.22
CA LEU A 531 -38.16 15.22 -11.82
C LEU A 531 -38.25 16.73 -11.62
N ASP A 532 -38.82 17.15 -10.49
CA ASP A 532 -38.85 18.57 -10.10
C ASP A 532 -37.50 18.96 -9.50
N ALA A 533 -36.83 19.95 -10.10
CA ALA A 533 -35.55 20.46 -9.62
C ALA A 533 -35.63 21.07 -8.21
N GLN A 534 -36.80 21.56 -7.78
CA GLN A 534 -36.98 22.12 -6.44
C GLN A 534 -36.73 21.06 -5.35
N ALA A 535 -37.04 19.79 -5.61
CA ALA A 535 -36.81 18.68 -4.70
C ALA A 535 -35.32 18.39 -4.41
N TYR A 536 -34.42 18.86 -5.28
CA TYR A 536 -32.96 18.66 -5.19
C TYR A 536 -32.21 19.97 -4.95
N SER A 537 -32.93 21.03 -4.58
CA SER A 537 -32.36 22.38 -4.41
C SER A 537 -31.29 22.45 -3.31
N SER A 538 -31.35 21.58 -2.30
CA SER A 538 -30.32 21.45 -1.26
C SER A 538 -28.98 21.01 -1.84
N GLU A 539 -28.99 19.96 -2.64
CA GLU A 539 -27.82 19.33 -3.25
C GLU A 539 -27.22 20.24 -4.34
N ILE A 540 -28.07 20.83 -5.18
CA ILE A 540 -27.67 21.82 -6.19
C ILE A 540 -26.96 23.01 -5.52
N ARG A 541 -27.55 23.57 -4.45
CA ARG A 541 -26.92 24.66 -3.67
C ARG A 541 -25.62 24.22 -2.99
N ALA A 542 -25.48 22.95 -2.62
CA ALA A 542 -24.24 22.44 -2.04
C ALA A 542 -23.09 22.52 -3.06
N ILE A 543 -23.35 22.15 -4.32
CA ILE A 543 -22.39 22.26 -5.42
C ILE A 543 -22.00 23.72 -5.67
N GLU A 544 -22.97 24.64 -5.78
CA GLU A 544 -22.70 26.07 -5.94
C GLU A 544 -21.88 26.67 -4.78
N LYS A 545 -22.12 26.20 -3.54
CA LYS A 545 -21.41 26.68 -2.35
C LYS A 545 -19.91 26.40 -2.41
N VAL A 546 -19.47 25.33 -3.09
CA VAL A 546 -18.04 25.02 -3.31
C VAL A 546 -17.36 26.14 -4.10
N GLY A 547 -18.10 26.79 -5.01
CA GLY A 547 -17.61 27.90 -5.83
C GLY A 547 -17.49 29.25 -5.10
N LYS A 548 -17.97 29.36 -3.86
CA LYS A 548 -17.94 30.62 -3.10
C LYS A 548 -16.55 30.83 -2.51
N LYS A 549 -15.97 32.02 -2.70
CA LYS A 549 -14.63 32.37 -2.16
C LYS A 549 -14.39 32.02 -0.69
N LYS A 550 -15.41 32.19 0.18
CA LYS A 550 -15.28 31.84 1.61
C LYS A 550 -15.12 30.33 1.88
N ARG A 551 -15.36 29.49 0.88
CA ARG A 551 -15.24 28.02 0.90
C ARG A 551 -14.07 27.52 0.05
N TRP A 552 -13.30 28.41 -0.57
CA TRP A 552 -12.06 28.04 -1.26
C TRP A 552 -11.03 27.51 -0.26
N ILE A 553 -10.09 26.70 -0.75
CA ILE A 553 -9.04 26.11 0.08
C ILE A 553 -8.09 27.23 0.53
N GLY A 554 -8.01 27.48 1.83
CA GLY A 554 -7.31 28.65 2.39
C GLY A 554 -8.17 29.91 2.53
N GLY A 555 -9.49 29.83 2.30
CA GLY A 555 -10.42 30.95 2.51
C GLY A 555 -10.51 31.93 1.33
N LYS A 556 -10.90 33.19 1.60
CA LYS A 556 -11.28 34.17 0.56
C LYS A 556 -10.18 34.50 -0.45
N ASP A 557 -8.93 34.40 -0.01
CA ASP A 557 -7.71 34.67 -0.79
C ASP A 557 -7.00 33.37 -1.18
N GLY A 558 -7.65 32.24 -0.92
CA GLY A 558 -7.15 30.91 -1.22
C GLY A 558 -7.43 30.47 -2.65
N VAL A 559 -7.40 29.16 -2.85
CA VAL A 559 -7.46 28.49 -4.15
C VAL A 559 -8.82 27.84 -4.37
N GLY A 560 -9.42 28.10 -5.54
CA GLY A 560 -10.65 27.45 -5.97
C GLY A 560 -11.22 28.08 -7.23
N HIS A 561 -12.12 27.35 -7.88
CA HIS A 561 -12.86 27.86 -9.02
C HIS A 561 -14.20 28.42 -8.56
N LYS A 562 -14.75 29.38 -9.31
CA LYS A 562 -16.18 29.69 -9.20
C LYS A 562 -16.98 28.56 -9.84
N VAL A 563 -18.17 28.29 -9.30
CA VAL A 563 -19.08 27.28 -9.83
C VAL A 563 -20.41 27.95 -10.12
N ASP A 564 -20.93 27.69 -11.31
CA ASP A 564 -22.28 28.06 -11.74
C ASP A 564 -23.03 26.79 -12.14
N VAL A 565 -24.29 26.66 -11.73
CA VAL A 565 -25.07 25.44 -11.93
C VAL A 565 -26.33 25.78 -12.72
N ASN A 566 -26.44 25.21 -13.92
CA ASN A 566 -27.52 25.48 -14.85
C ASN A 566 -28.42 24.25 -14.98
N ILE A 567 -29.70 24.40 -14.64
CA ILE A 567 -30.71 23.36 -14.89
C ILE A 567 -31.22 23.56 -16.32
N ILE A 568 -31.13 22.51 -17.16
CA ILE A 568 -31.48 22.54 -18.59
C ILE A 568 -32.60 21.58 -18.96
#